data_AF-A0A3N0W4C4-F1
#
_entry.id   AF-A0A3N0W4C4-F1
#
_cell.length_a   1.000
_cell.length_b   1.000
_cell.length_c   1.000
_cell.angle_alpha   90.00
_cell.angle_beta   90.00
_cell.angle_gamma   90.00
#
_symmetry.space_group_name_H-M   'P 1'
#
loop_
_entity.id
_entity.type
_entity.pdbx_description
1 polymer ?
#
loop_
_entity_poly.entity_id
_entity_poly.type
_entity_poly.pdbx_seq_one_letter_code
_entity_poly.pdbx_strand_id
1 'polypeptide(L)'
;MNFLDSFFVILLILLLNVIVYIIFKKYIYRKPNAGMKFLVVNIFKDIVWLVVSLSIIDKTREGFLFIVICFIIASFLIYLPIIKDINKS
;
A
#
# COMPACT_ATOMS: atom_id res chain seq x y z
N MET A 1 -13.76 5.45 17.05
CA MET A 1 -12.46 4.91 16.58
C MET A 1 -11.36 5.50 17.43
N ASN A 2 -10.44 4.68 17.95
CA ASN A 2 -9.30 5.17 18.73
C ASN A 2 -8.29 5.88 17.83
N PHE A 3 -7.79 7.04 18.27
CA PHE A 3 -6.81 7.81 17.53
C PHE A 3 -5.50 7.04 17.32
N LEU A 4 -5.05 6.30 18.35
CA LEU A 4 -3.81 5.53 18.28
C LEU A 4 -3.89 4.42 17.24
N ASP A 5 -5.00 3.68 17.21
CA ASP A 5 -5.24 2.61 16.25
C ASP A 5 -5.24 3.14 14.81
N SER A 6 -5.91 4.28 14.61
CA SER A 6 -5.94 4.99 13.33
C SER A 6 -4.55 5.40 12.87
N PHE A 7 -3.74 5.93 13.80
CA PHE A 7 -2.36 6.32 13.54
C PHE A 7 -1.50 5.12 13.15
N PHE A 8 -1.63 3.98 13.86
CA PHE A 8 -0.89 2.75 13.53
C PHE A 8 -1.24 2.23 12.13
N VAL A 9 -2.52 2.24 11.76
CA VAL A 9 -2.96 1.78 10.42
C VAL A 9 -2.37 2.65 9.30
N ILE A 10 -2.34 3.97 9.49
CA ILE A 10 -1.73 4.91 8.53
C ILE A 10 -0.21 4.72 8.48
N LEU A 11 0.45 4.64 9.64
CA LEU A 11 1.90 4.45 9.69
C LEU A 11 2.31 3.14 9.00
N LEU A 12 1.56 2.07 9.23
CA LEU A 12 1.80 0.77 8.63
C LEU A 12 1.67 0.80 7.11
N ILE A 13 0.61 1.42 6.55
CA ILE A 13 0.45 1.47 5.08
C ILE A 13 1.56 2.28 4.41
N LEU A 14 1.99 3.39 5.04
CA LEU A 14 3.06 4.25 4.54
C LEU A 14 4.39 3.51 4.55
N LEU A 15 4.76 2.88 5.66
CA LEU A 15 5.99 2.09 5.75
C LEU A 15 6.03 0.96 4.72
N LEU A 16 4.93 0.22 4.59
CA LEU A 16 4.82 -0.85 3.60
C LEU A 16 4.92 -0.30 2.16
N ASN A 17 4.33 0.86 1.87
CA ASN A 17 4.47 1.51 0.55
C ASN A 17 5.93 1.87 0.25
N VAL A 18 6.64 2.44 1.24
CA VAL A 18 8.07 2.76 1.09
C VAL A 18 8.88 1.50 0.81
N ILE A 19 8.64 0.42 1.56
CA ILE A 19 9.32 -0.87 1.35
C ILE A 19 9.06 -1.40 -0.06
N VAL A 20 7.80 -1.44 -0.51
CA VAL A 20 7.46 -1.90 -1.86
C VAL A 20 8.11 -1.03 -2.94
N TYR A 21 8.15 0.29 -2.74
CA TYR A 21 8.81 1.21 -3.67
C TYR A 21 10.32 0.95 -3.77
N ILE A 22 11.00 0.74 -2.63
CA ILE A 22 12.42 0.39 -2.60
C ILE A 22 12.67 -0.94 -3.32
N ILE A 23 11.84 -1.97 -3.05
CA ILE A 23 11.91 -3.27 -3.74
C ILE A 23 11.73 -3.08 -5.25
N PHE A 24 10.75 -2.28 -5.66
CA PHE A 24 10.52 -1.98 -7.07
C PHE A 24 11.75 -1.33 -7.71
N LYS A 25 12.27 -0.24 -7.13
CA LYS A 25 13.41 0.49 -7.69
C LYS A 25 14.66 -0.38 -7.78
N LYS A 26 14.94 -1.17 -6.75
CA LYS A 26 16.18 -1.96 -6.66
C LYS A 26 16.13 -3.24 -7.50
N TYR A 27 15.00 -3.92 -7.56
CA TYR A 27 14.92 -5.27 -8.11
C TYR A 27 14.02 -5.41 -9.35
N ILE A 28 13.04 -4.52 -9.56
CA ILE A 28 11.98 -4.70 -10.58
C ILE A 28 12.07 -3.68 -11.73
N TYR A 29 12.44 -2.42 -11.45
CA TYR A 29 12.22 -1.24 -12.31
C TYR A 29 12.73 -1.37 -13.77
N ARG A 30 13.75 -2.19 -14.05
CA ARG A 30 14.31 -2.39 -15.41
C ARG A 30 14.20 -3.81 -15.92
N LYS A 31 13.37 -4.64 -15.28
CA LYS A 31 13.16 -6.03 -15.67
C LYS A 31 11.97 -6.11 -16.63
N PRO A 32 11.95 -7.10 -17.53
CA PRO A 32 10.77 -7.36 -18.33
C PRO A 32 9.56 -7.62 -17.42
N ASN A 33 8.41 -7.09 -17.84
CA ASN A 33 7.15 -7.15 -17.11
C ASN A 33 7.22 -6.48 -15.71
N ALA A 34 8.01 -5.40 -15.57
CA ALA A 34 8.18 -4.66 -14.31
C ALA A 34 6.84 -4.27 -13.65
N GLY A 35 5.87 -3.78 -14.43
CA GLY A 35 4.56 -3.41 -13.92
C GLY A 35 3.79 -4.59 -13.32
N MET A 36 3.81 -5.75 -13.99
CA MET A 36 3.12 -6.95 -13.49
C MET A 36 3.79 -7.51 -12.24
N LYS A 37 5.13 -7.52 -12.19
CA LYS A 37 5.88 -7.94 -10.99
C LYS A 37 5.63 -7.00 -9.81
N PHE A 38 5.57 -5.69 -10.05
CA PHE A 38 5.17 -4.71 -9.05
C PHE A 38 3.76 -5.00 -8.53
N LEU A 39 2.80 -5.24 -9.42
CA LEU A 39 1.40 -5.50 -9.07
C LEU A 39 1.29 -6.70 -8.10
N VAL A 40 2.00 -7.80 -8.37
CA VAL A 40 2.02 -8.99 -7.50
C VAL A 40 2.53 -8.64 -6.09
N VAL A 41 3.67 -7.93 -6.00
CA VAL A 41 4.25 -7.53 -4.72
C VAL A 41 3.33 -6.55 -3.97
N ASN A 42 2.72 -5.61 -4.68
CA ASN A 42 1.83 -4.61 -4.10
C ASN A 42 0.54 -5.26 -3.57
N ILE A 43 -0.11 -6.13 -4.35
CA ILE A 43 -1.31 -6.87 -3.92
C ILE A 43 -1.02 -7.69 -2.66
N PHE A 44 0.10 -8.42 -2.63
CA PHE A 44 0.48 -9.19 -1.45
C PHE A 44 0.64 -8.28 -0.22
N LYS A 45 1.35 -7.16 -0.38
CA LYS A 45 1.51 -6.15 0.68
C LYS A 45 0.17 -5.55 1.14
N ASP A 46 -0.75 -5.29 0.23
CA ASP A 46 -2.07 -4.73 0.55
C ASP A 46 -2.95 -5.72 1.30
N ILE A 47 -2.91 -7.01 0.95
CA ILE A 47 -3.61 -8.07 1.69
C ILE A 47 -3.07 -8.18 3.11
N VAL A 48 -1.74 -8.21 3.28
CA VAL A 48 -1.10 -8.25 4.61
C VAL A 48 -1.51 -7.03 5.42
N TRP A 49 -1.44 -5.83 4.84
CA TRP A 49 -1.86 -4.61 5.51
C TRP A 49 -3.34 -4.65 5.93
N LEU A 50 -4.23 -5.14 5.06
CA LEU A 50 -5.66 -5.22 5.32
C LEU A 50 -5.97 -6.17 6.50
N VAL A 51 -5.36 -7.36 6.51
CA VAL A 51 -5.54 -8.34 7.60
C VAL A 51 -5.09 -7.77 8.95
N VAL A 52 -3.92 -7.10 8.98
CA VAL A 52 -3.41 -6.47 10.20
C VAL A 52 -4.32 -5.31 10.62
N SER A 53 -4.74 -4.46 9.69
CA SER A 53 -5.58 -3.29 9.98
C SER A 53 -6.95 -3.68 10.53
N LEU A 54 -7.58 -4.73 9.99
CA LEU A 54 -8.85 -5.28 10.48
C LEU A 54 -8.74 -5.93 11.87
N SER A 55 -7.52 -6.29 12.29
CA SER A 55 -7.27 -6.84 13.62
C SER A 55 -7.05 -5.75 14.68
N ILE A 56 -6.70 -4.53 14.25
CA ILE A 56 -6.44 -3.38 15.12
C ILE A 56 -7.69 -2.50 15.27
N ILE A 57 -8.39 -2.23 14.16
CA ILE A 57 -9.54 -1.32 14.15
C ILE A 57 -10.83 -2.03 14.61
N ASP A 58 -11.65 -1.30 15.38
CA ASP A 58 -13.00 -1.72 15.75
C ASP A 58 -13.86 -2.03 14.52
N LYS A 59 -14.60 -3.15 14.57
CA LYS A 59 -15.47 -3.65 13.48
C LYS A 59 -16.77 -2.84 13.35
N THR A 60 -16.63 -1.55 13.13
CA THR A 60 -17.71 -0.56 12.94
C THR A 60 -17.73 -0.08 11.50
N ARG A 61 -18.86 0.51 11.08
CA ARG A 61 -18.99 1.13 9.75
C ARG A 61 -17.95 2.23 9.51
N GLU A 62 -17.67 3.04 10.54
CA GLU A 62 -16.67 4.12 10.46
C GLU A 62 -15.25 3.57 10.29
N GLY A 63 -14.88 2.54 11.04
CA GLY A 63 -13.57 1.88 10.91
C GLY A 63 -13.36 1.28 9.52
N PHE A 64 -14.40 0.65 8.96
CA PHE A 64 -14.36 0.14 7.59
C PHE A 64 -14.16 1.27 6.56
N LEU A 65 -14.95 2.34 6.64
CA LEU A 65 -14.81 3.49 5.75
C LEU A 65 -13.42 4.13 5.84
N PHE A 66 -12.87 4.23 7.05
CA PHE A 66 -11.52 4.73 7.28
C PHE A 66 -10.45 3.88 6.58
N ILE A 67 -10.53 2.54 6.70
CA ILE A 67 -9.62 1.61 6.00
C ILE A 67 -9.72 1.80 4.48
N VAL A 68 -10.93 1.90 3.94
CA VAL A 68 -11.15 2.11 2.49
C VAL A 68 -10.51 3.42 2.02
N ILE A 69 -10.72 4.51 2.76
CA ILE A 69 -10.12 5.82 2.43
C ILE A 69 -8.58 5.73 2.47
N CYS A 70 -8.02 5.11 3.51
CA CYS A 70 -6.58 4.89 3.64
C CYS A 70 -6.03 4.09 2.45
N PHE A 71 -6.72 3.02 2.06
CA PHE A 71 -6.35 2.18 0.92
C PHE A 71 -6.33 2.96 -0.40
N ILE A 72 -7.36 3.77 -0.67
CA ILE A 72 -7.45 4.58 -1.89
C ILE A 72 -6.29 5.60 -1.95
N ILE A 73 -6.09 6.37 -0.88
CA ILE A 73 -5.03 7.39 -0.82
C ILE A 73 -3.66 6.73 -1.00
N ALA A 74 -3.39 5.65 -0.26
CA ALA A 74 -2.12 4.95 -0.34
C ALA A 74 -1.88 4.31 -1.71
N SER A 75 -2.94 3.86 -2.39
CA SER A 75 -2.86 3.37 -3.77
C SER A 75 -2.38 4.48 -4.70
N PHE A 76 -2.99 5.67 -4.66
CA PHE A 76 -2.50 6.78 -5.47
C PHE A 76 -1.04 7.14 -5.18
N LEU A 77 -0.64 7.15 -3.91
CA LEU A 77 0.73 7.47 -3.50
C LEU A 77 1.78 6.52 -4.09
N ILE A 78 1.47 5.22 -4.24
CA ILE A 78 2.44 4.26 -4.79
C ILE A 78 2.29 4.07 -6.30
N TYR A 79 1.08 4.04 -6.85
CA TYR A 79 0.89 3.79 -8.27
C TYR A 79 1.37 4.96 -9.15
N LEU A 80 1.15 6.22 -8.74
CA LEU A 80 1.56 7.38 -9.53
C LEU A 80 3.08 7.40 -9.84
N PRO A 81 4.00 7.30 -8.85
CA PRO A 81 5.42 7.28 -9.14
C PRO A 81 5.85 6.04 -9.93
N ILE A 82 5.23 4.88 -9.68
CA ILE A 82 5.55 3.62 -10.37
C ILE A 82 5.18 3.67 -11.85
N ILE A 83 3.97 4.14 -12.18
CA ILE A 83 3.51 4.29 -13.56
C ILE A 83 4.40 5.30 -14.30
N LYS A 84 4.71 6.44 -13.65
CA LYS A 84 5.62 7.45 -14.20
C LYS A 84 7.00 6.87 -14.48
N ASP A 85 7.51 6.03 -13.58
CA ASP A 85 8.80 5.38 -13.73
C ASP A 85 8.78 4.38 -14.90
N ILE A 86 7.77 3.49 -14.97
CA ILE A 86 7.64 2.46 -16.01
C ILE A 86 7.49 3.10 -17.40
N ASN A 87 6.67 4.13 -17.55
CA ASN A 87 6.43 4.77 -18.85
C ASN A 87 7.61 5.61 -19.35
N LYS A 88 8.59 5.89 -18.50
CA LYS A 88 9.86 6.54 -18.88
C LYS A 88 10.94 5.56 -19.32
N SER A 89 10.76 4.26 -19.04
CA SER A 89 11.68 3.19 -19.44
C SER A 89 11.36 2.68 -20.84
#